data_AF-A0A7Z7AUF2-F1
#
_entry.id   AF-A0A7Z7AUF2-F1
#
_cell.length_a   1.000
_cell.length_b   1.000
_cell.length_c   1.000
_cell.angle_alpha   90.00
_cell.angle_beta   90.00
_cell.angle_gamma   90.00
#
_symmetry.space_group_name_H-M   'P 1'
#
loop_
_entity.id
_entity.type
_entity.pdbx_description
1 polymer ?
#
loop_
_entity_poly.entity_id
_entity_poly.type
_entity_poly.pdbx_seq_one_letter_code
_entity_poly.pdbx_strand_id
1 'polypeptide(L)'
;MDTSYSDAPTRYNYRLSEEENLFRFYFSIFERLIKKIDLPFMLRADGFATDSQPQLVAVREALVNLLMHCDYFSPMKPRIRVFLDRIEFLNPGSLPKDIESIIKEDFTMPRNPIIAKIFRVIKLSENAGSGFDKMFSGWKSYYEIEPEVSSDIDHYKITFPLEKDTIPEKVSEKTREKTREKTREKILNIISQNPQVTTAELAKLTGITDKGIEWHIKKLKDEGLLKRVGADRGGHWEVVGK
;
A
#
# COMPACT_ATOMS: atom_id res chain seq x y z
N MET A 1 11.21 21.24 -0.52
CA MET A 1 12.19 20.48 -1.34
C MET A 1 12.25 19.07 -0.77
N ASP A 2 12.38 18.04 -1.59
CA ASP A 2 12.38 16.60 -1.20
C ASP A 2 11.06 15.95 -0.72
N THR A 3 9.90 16.55 -0.99
CA THR A 3 8.57 15.92 -0.72
C THR A 3 7.97 15.22 -1.95
N SER A 4 8.52 15.48 -3.15
CA SER A 4 8.08 14.93 -4.43
C SER A 4 9.27 14.42 -5.26
N TYR A 5 9.00 13.44 -6.12
CA TYR A 5 9.95 12.88 -7.08
C TYR A 5 10.56 13.93 -8.03
N SER A 6 9.77 14.95 -8.37
CA SER A 6 10.17 16.03 -9.28
C SER A 6 11.07 17.07 -8.62
N ASP A 7 11.04 17.14 -7.30
CA ASP A 7 11.59 18.26 -6.53
C ASP A 7 12.89 17.87 -5.82
N ALA A 8 13.35 16.64 -6.02
CA ALA A 8 14.59 16.13 -5.46
C ALA A 8 15.78 16.52 -6.35
N PRO A 9 16.82 17.18 -5.79
CA PRO A 9 17.98 17.65 -6.57
C PRO A 9 18.77 16.49 -7.20
N THR A 10 18.69 15.30 -6.60
CA THR A 10 19.29 14.08 -7.12
C THR A 10 18.31 12.93 -7.04
N ARG A 11 18.33 12.06 -8.06
CA ARG A 11 17.44 10.88 -8.14
C ARG A 11 17.64 9.90 -6.98
N TYR A 12 18.87 9.82 -6.46
CA TYR A 12 19.22 9.00 -5.30
C TYR A 12 20.33 9.69 -4.50
N ASN A 13 20.08 9.95 -3.21
CA ASN A 13 21.12 10.45 -2.31
C ASN A 13 22.02 9.29 -1.80
N TYR A 14 21.59 8.04 -2.00
CA TYR A 14 22.32 6.83 -1.66
C TYR A 14 21.68 5.61 -2.31
N ARG A 15 22.49 4.61 -2.65
CA ARG A 15 22.05 3.30 -3.09
C ARG A 15 22.80 2.23 -2.28
N LEU A 16 22.07 1.31 -1.67
CA LEU A 16 22.68 0.17 -0.99
C LEU A 16 23.29 -0.76 -2.03
N SER A 17 24.50 -1.26 -1.77
CA SER A 17 25.12 -2.32 -2.56
C SER A 17 24.31 -3.61 -2.44
N GLU A 18 24.50 -4.52 -3.39
CA GLU A 18 23.94 -5.87 -3.27
C GLU A 18 24.55 -6.58 -2.05
N GLU A 19 23.74 -7.39 -1.36
CA GLU A 19 24.18 -8.21 -0.24
C GLU A 19 24.19 -9.68 -0.64
N GLU A 20 25.01 -10.49 0.02
CA GLU A 20 25.16 -11.92 -0.28
C GLU A 20 23.88 -12.73 -0.05
N ASN A 21 23.04 -12.31 0.90
CA ASN A 21 21.81 -13.01 1.24
C ASN A 21 20.75 -12.08 1.85
N LEU A 22 19.49 -12.55 1.88
CA LEU A 22 18.35 -11.81 2.42
C LEU A 22 18.49 -11.43 3.90
N PHE A 23 19.21 -12.21 4.69
CA PHE A 23 19.45 -11.91 6.09
C PHE A 23 20.33 -10.66 6.22
N ARG A 24 21.45 -10.59 5.50
CA ARG A 24 22.29 -9.39 5.42
C ARG A 24 21.51 -8.21 4.86
N PHE A 25 20.74 -8.44 3.79
CA PHE A 25 19.86 -7.42 3.19
C PHE A 25 18.90 -6.80 4.21
N TYR A 26 18.29 -7.63 5.06
CA TYR A 26 17.42 -7.16 6.14
C TYR A 26 18.17 -6.22 7.09
N PHE A 27 19.31 -6.64 7.66
CA PHE A 27 20.03 -5.82 8.65
C PHE A 27 20.60 -4.54 8.04
N SER A 28 21.18 -4.62 6.85
CA SER A 28 21.71 -3.45 6.15
C SER A 28 20.64 -2.40 5.85
N ILE A 29 19.42 -2.83 5.47
CA ILE A 29 18.29 -1.91 5.32
C ILE A 29 17.84 -1.38 6.68
N PHE A 30 17.65 -2.27 7.66
CA PHE A 30 17.08 -1.94 8.95
C PHE A 30 17.93 -0.90 9.70
N GLU A 31 19.25 -1.09 9.76
CA GLU A 31 20.21 -0.14 10.33
C GLU A 31 20.13 1.25 9.70
N ARG A 32 19.69 1.32 8.45
CA ARG A 32 19.56 2.58 7.72
C ARG A 32 18.21 3.23 7.94
N LEU A 33 17.14 2.43 8.02
CA LEU A 33 15.79 2.91 8.33
C LEU A 33 15.68 3.46 9.74
N ILE A 34 16.32 2.82 10.74
CA ILE A 34 16.29 3.32 12.12
C ILE A 34 16.90 4.72 12.28
N LYS A 35 17.82 5.11 11.38
CA LYS A 35 18.42 6.45 11.34
C LYS A 35 17.50 7.51 10.71
N LYS A 36 16.34 7.10 10.20
CA LYS A 36 15.36 7.94 9.49
C LYS A 36 14.03 8.05 10.21
N ILE A 37 13.91 7.41 11.37
CA ILE A 37 12.74 7.47 12.24
C ILE A 37 13.18 8.03 13.59
N ASP A 38 12.25 8.63 14.31
CA ASP A 38 12.52 9.13 15.65
C ASP A 38 12.44 7.98 16.66
N LEU A 39 13.54 7.78 17.36
CA LEU A 39 13.69 6.76 18.39
C LEU A 39 14.12 7.43 19.69
N PRO A 40 13.18 8.05 20.43
CA PRO A 40 13.49 8.62 21.72
C PRO A 40 13.94 7.54 22.69
N PHE A 41 14.83 7.91 23.60
CA PHE A 41 15.28 7.00 24.64
C PHE A 41 14.10 6.69 25.59
N MET A 42 13.77 5.40 25.73
CA MET A 42 12.72 4.93 26.64
C MET A 42 13.26 3.85 27.57
N LEU A 43 13.02 4.01 28.86
CA LEU A 43 13.37 3.04 29.90
C LEU A 43 12.16 2.13 30.19
N ARG A 44 12.42 0.84 30.36
CA ARG A 44 11.49 -0.12 30.95
C ARG A 44 11.42 0.09 32.46
N ALA A 45 10.38 -0.49 33.07
CA ALA A 45 10.16 -0.42 34.52
C ALA A 45 11.32 -1.01 35.35
N ASP A 46 12.14 -1.88 34.75
CA ASP A 46 13.35 -2.47 35.33
C ASP A 46 14.62 -1.61 35.14
N GLY A 47 14.50 -0.42 34.54
CA GLY A 47 15.61 0.52 34.33
C GLY A 47 16.47 0.23 33.11
N PHE A 48 16.13 -0.76 32.27
CA PHE A 48 16.84 -1.01 31.01
C PHE A 48 16.20 -0.26 29.84
N ALA A 49 17.00 0.13 28.85
CA ALA A 49 16.48 0.73 27.62
C ALA A 49 15.58 -0.28 26.88
N THR A 50 14.41 0.17 26.40
CA THR A 50 13.52 -0.68 25.61
C THR A 50 13.95 -0.70 24.14
N ASP A 51 14.21 -1.90 23.63
CA ASP A 51 14.42 -2.20 22.21
C ASP A 51 13.10 -2.49 21.45
N SER A 52 11.98 -2.37 22.14
CA SER A 52 10.64 -2.75 21.67
C SER A 52 9.75 -1.54 21.48
N GLN A 53 10.31 -0.45 20.96
CA GLN A 53 9.53 0.75 20.68
C GLN A 53 8.48 0.44 19.59
N PRO A 54 7.21 0.86 19.75
CA PRO A 54 6.14 0.48 18.84
C PRO A 54 6.39 0.83 17.37
N GLN A 55 6.96 2.00 17.09
CA GLN A 55 7.32 2.43 15.74
C GLN A 55 8.49 1.62 15.15
N LEU A 56 9.40 1.13 15.99
CA LEU A 56 10.47 0.22 15.56
C LEU A 56 9.92 -1.15 15.18
N VAL A 57 8.94 -1.65 15.94
CA VAL A 57 8.21 -2.88 15.63
C VAL A 57 7.48 -2.74 14.29
N ALA A 58 6.85 -1.59 14.04
CA ALA A 58 6.16 -1.33 12.78
C ALA A 58 7.10 -1.34 11.56
N VAL A 59 8.28 -0.72 11.67
CA VAL A 59 9.28 -0.73 10.58
C VAL A 59 9.86 -2.12 10.36
N ARG A 60 10.10 -2.88 11.44
CA ARG A 60 10.52 -4.29 11.36
C ARG A 60 9.50 -5.11 10.59
N GLU A 61 8.23 -4.99 10.96
CA GLU A 61 7.13 -5.71 10.33
C GLU A 61 6.96 -5.33 8.85
N ALA A 62 7.08 -4.03 8.53
CA ALA A 62 7.02 -3.55 7.15
C ALA A 62 8.14 -4.13 6.28
N LEU A 63 9.36 -4.19 6.83
CA LEU A 63 10.52 -4.73 6.12
C LEU A 63 10.42 -6.25 5.94
N VAL A 64 9.97 -6.99 6.96
CA VAL A 64 9.72 -8.43 6.82
C VAL A 64 8.63 -8.69 5.79
N ASN A 65 7.54 -7.94 5.82
CA ASN A 65 6.44 -8.06 4.86
C ASN A 65 6.90 -7.75 3.43
N LEU A 66 7.74 -6.72 3.25
CA LEU A 66 8.38 -6.44 1.96
C LEU A 66 9.11 -7.68 1.44
N LEU A 67 10.00 -8.26 2.25
CA LEU A 67 10.86 -9.38 1.82
C LEU A 67 10.10 -10.69 1.62
N MET A 68 9.10 -11.01 2.46
CA MET A 68 8.39 -12.29 2.34
C MET A 68 7.22 -12.27 1.35
N HIS A 69 6.65 -11.11 1.05
CA HIS A 69 5.58 -10.97 0.05
C HIS A 69 6.04 -10.48 -1.32
N CYS A 70 7.34 -10.16 -1.50
CA CYS A 70 7.89 -9.71 -2.78
C CYS A 70 7.69 -10.74 -3.88
N ASP A 71 7.21 -10.29 -5.03
CA ASP A 71 7.29 -11.05 -6.28
C ASP A 71 8.71 -10.94 -6.88
N TYR A 72 9.57 -11.89 -6.54
CA TYR A 72 10.95 -11.95 -7.04
C TYR A 72 11.07 -12.26 -8.54
N PHE A 73 9.99 -12.73 -9.17
CA PHE A 73 9.95 -12.99 -10.61
C PHE A 73 9.48 -11.76 -11.41
N SER A 74 8.98 -10.73 -10.73
CA SER A 74 8.58 -9.49 -11.38
C SER A 74 9.78 -8.73 -11.96
N PRO A 75 9.63 -8.08 -13.14
CA PRO A 75 10.62 -7.14 -13.64
C PRO A 75 10.72 -5.90 -12.74
N MET A 76 9.65 -5.57 -12.01
CA MET A 76 9.64 -4.51 -11.01
C MET A 76 10.36 -4.98 -9.75
N LYS A 77 11.24 -4.13 -9.21
CA LYS A 77 11.98 -4.43 -7.98
C LYS A 77 11.27 -3.85 -6.76
N PRO A 78 11.32 -4.53 -5.61
CA PRO A 78 10.90 -3.94 -4.34
C PRO A 78 11.75 -2.69 -4.07
N ARG A 79 11.13 -1.64 -3.54
CA ARG A 79 11.81 -0.36 -3.30
C ARG A 79 11.34 0.24 -1.98
N ILE A 80 12.29 0.77 -1.22
CA ILE A 80 12.02 1.61 -0.07
C ILE A 80 12.47 3.02 -0.40
N ARG A 81 11.61 4.00 -0.19
CA ARG A 81 11.92 5.43 -0.39
C ARG A 81 11.71 6.17 0.91
N VAL A 82 12.63 7.05 1.23
CA VAL A 82 12.56 7.89 2.41
C VAL A 82 12.53 9.33 1.92
N PHE A 83 11.44 10.01 2.24
CA PHE A 83 11.23 11.45 2.04
C PHE A 83 11.36 12.16 3.38
N LEU A 84 11.26 13.49 3.39
CA LEU A 84 11.26 14.26 4.63
C LEU A 84 10.00 13.98 5.48
N ASP A 85 8.87 13.78 4.82
CA ASP A 85 7.55 13.66 5.42
C ASP A 85 7.03 12.21 5.52
N ARG A 86 7.66 11.25 4.85
CA ARG A 86 7.19 9.85 4.81
C ARG A 86 8.24 8.82 4.40
N ILE A 87 7.98 7.56 4.72
CA ILE A 87 8.69 6.38 4.23
C ILE A 87 7.73 5.52 3.40
N GLU A 88 8.10 5.17 2.18
CA GLU A 88 7.30 4.33 1.30
C GLU A 88 7.96 2.97 1.11
N PHE A 89 7.23 1.88 1.39
CA PHE A 89 7.58 0.51 1.06
C PHE A 89 6.74 0.07 -0.13
N LEU A 90 7.38 -0.17 -1.27
CA LEU A 90 6.72 -0.59 -2.50
C LEU A 90 7.19 -2.00 -2.86
N ASN A 91 6.23 -2.90 -3.06
CA ASN A 91 6.48 -4.30 -3.35
C ASN A 91 5.83 -4.70 -4.68
N PRO A 92 6.53 -5.40 -5.60
CA PRO A 92 5.89 -6.01 -6.74
C PRO A 92 4.94 -7.14 -6.33
N GLY A 93 3.88 -7.31 -7.10
CA GLY A 93 2.73 -8.16 -6.81
C GLY A 93 1.63 -7.43 -6.05
N SER A 94 0.38 -7.75 -6.34
CA SER A 94 -0.79 -7.25 -5.60
C SER A 94 -0.98 -7.96 -4.27
N LEU A 95 -1.77 -7.35 -3.39
CA LEU A 95 -2.29 -8.00 -2.19
C LEU A 95 -3.25 -9.15 -2.58
N PRO A 96 -3.26 -10.27 -1.82
CA PRO A 96 -4.10 -11.42 -2.12
C PRO A 96 -5.60 -11.16 -1.90
N LYS A 97 -5.93 -10.17 -1.07
CA LYS A 97 -7.27 -9.66 -0.77
C LYS A 97 -7.19 -8.16 -0.53
N ASP A 98 -8.32 -7.48 -0.45
CA ASP A 98 -8.37 -6.11 0.04
C ASP A 98 -7.85 -6.02 1.48
N ILE A 99 -7.25 -4.87 1.81
CA ILE A 99 -6.60 -4.65 3.11
C ILE A 99 -7.58 -4.80 4.27
N GLU A 100 -8.82 -4.37 4.09
CA GLU A 100 -9.89 -4.45 5.10
C GLU A 100 -10.20 -5.91 5.45
N SER A 101 -10.31 -6.78 4.45
CA SER A 101 -10.51 -8.21 4.64
C SER A 101 -9.27 -8.90 5.22
N ILE A 102 -8.07 -8.50 4.82
CA ILE A 102 -6.82 -9.06 5.39
C ILE A 102 -6.76 -8.82 6.89
N ILE A 103 -7.02 -7.58 7.32
CA ILE A 103 -7.00 -7.19 8.73
C ILE A 103 -8.12 -7.88 9.51
N LYS A 104 -9.34 -7.92 8.96
CA LYS A 104 -10.50 -8.48 9.66
C LYS A 104 -10.46 -10.01 9.81
N GLU A 105 -9.95 -10.71 8.80
CA GLU A 105 -9.95 -12.18 8.74
C GLU A 105 -8.64 -12.80 9.21
N ASP A 106 -7.69 -12.00 9.69
CA ASP A 106 -6.35 -12.47 10.09
C ASP A 106 -5.63 -13.21 8.94
N PHE A 107 -5.93 -12.83 7.71
CA PHE A 107 -5.59 -13.62 6.53
C PHE A 107 -4.09 -13.55 6.24
N THR A 108 -3.42 -14.71 6.29
CA THR A 108 -1.99 -14.80 6.02
C THR A 108 -1.68 -15.77 4.90
N MET A 109 -1.19 -15.23 3.77
CA MET A 109 -0.69 -16.03 2.64
C MET A 109 0.61 -15.41 2.12
N PRO A 110 1.78 -15.76 2.71
CA PRO A 110 3.07 -15.27 2.23
C PRO A 110 3.36 -15.80 0.83
N ARG A 111 3.77 -14.90 -0.07
CA ARG A 111 4.19 -15.28 -1.43
C ARG A 111 5.42 -16.17 -1.41
N ASN A 112 6.29 -15.97 -0.41
CA ASN A 112 7.51 -16.76 -0.19
C ASN A 112 7.46 -17.45 1.19
N PRO A 113 6.81 -18.62 1.32
CA PRO A 113 6.65 -19.31 2.61
C PRO A 113 7.98 -19.71 3.27
N ILE A 114 9.02 -20.03 2.49
CA ILE A 114 10.35 -20.38 3.01
C ILE A 114 10.99 -19.16 3.68
N ILE A 115 10.91 -17.99 3.04
CA ILE A 115 11.41 -16.72 3.60
C ILE A 115 10.65 -16.38 4.88
N ALA A 116 9.32 -16.49 4.86
CA ALA A 116 8.49 -16.28 6.05
C ALA A 116 8.88 -17.22 7.20
N LYS A 117 9.13 -18.51 6.91
CA LYS A 117 9.59 -19.48 7.90
C LYS A 117 10.94 -19.08 8.51
N ILE A 118 11.89 -18.61 7.70
CA ILE A 118 13.20 -18.14 8.18
C ILE A 118 13.01 -16.96 9.14
N PHE A 119 12.24 -15.93 8.77
CA PHE A 119 12.01 -14.77 9.63
C PHE A 119 11.32 -15.10 10.96
N ARG A 120 10.45 -16.11 10.97
CA ARG A 120 9.86 -16.64 12.22
C ARG A 120 10.88 -17.34 13.11
N VAL A 121 11.74 -18.19 12.53
CA VAL A 121 12.78 -18.92 13.28
C VAL A 121 13.76 -17.96 13.97
N ILE A 122 14.13 -16.87 13.29
CA ILE A 122 15.03 -15.85 13.85
C ILE A 122 14.30 -14.76 14.66
N LYS A 123 13.00 -14.93 14.92
CA LYS A 123 12.16 -14.03 15.74
C LYS A 123 12.10 -12.58 15.24
N LEU A 124 12.28 -12.36 13.94
CA LEU A 124 12.05 -11.05 13.31
C LEU A 124 10.59 -10.84 12.89
N SER A 125 9.82 -11.93 12.79
CA SER A 125 8.37 -11.93 12.63
C SER A 125 7.76 -12.95 13.59
N GLU A 126 6.60 -12.63 14.15
CA GLU A 126 5.81 -13.57 14.95
C GLU A 126 4.92 -14.47 14.08
N ASN A 127 4.14 -15.33 14.73
CA ASN A 127 3.17 -16.17 14.03
C ASN A 127 2.14 -15.34 13.24
N ALA A 128 1.63 -15.96 12.18
CA ALA A 128 0.71 -15.39 11.19
C ALA A 128 -0.43 -14.57 11.79
N GLY A 129 -0.87 -13.53 11.07
CA GLY A 129 -2.11 -12.83 11.35
C GLY A 129 -1.97 -11.39 11.86
N SER A 130 -1.22 -11.20 12.95
CA SER A 130 -1.11 -9.90 13.64
C SER A 130 -0.21 -8.84 12.97
N GLY A 131 0.33 -9.11 11.78
CA GLY A 131 1.37 -8.29 11.15
C GLY A 131 0.91 -6.86 10.86
N PHE A 132 -0.22 -6.71 10.16
CA PHE A 132 -0.78 -5.39 9.88
C PHE A 132 -1.21 -4.64 11.13
N ASP A 133 -1.80 -5.33 12.11
CA ASP A 133 -2.22 -4.71 13.37
C ASP A 133 -1.05 -4.14 14.13
N LYS A 134 0.05 -4.89 14.30
CA LYS A 134 1.27 -4.41 14.96
C LYS A 134 1.92 -3.27 14.20
N MET A 135 1.91 -3.34 12.87
CA MET A 135 2.44 -2.28 12.02
C MET A 135 1.67 -0.97 12.21
N PHE A 136 0.33 -1.04 12.16
CA PHE A 136 -0.51 0.16 12.20
C PHE A 136 -0.60 0.72 13.62
N SER A 137 -0.90 -0.12 14.61
CA SER A 137 -0.94 0.30 16.01
C SER A 137 0.42 0.79 16.49
N GLY A 138 1.50 0.11 16.09
CA GLY A 138 2.86 0.48 16.45
C GLY A 138 3.23 1.87 15.93
N TRP A 139 2.96 2.13 14.65
CA TRP A 139 3.23 3.45 14.07
C TRP A 139 2.32 4.54 14.65
N LYS A 140 1.01 4.28 14.73
CA LYS A 140 0.01 5.21 15.25
C LYS A 140 0.29 5.62 16.70
N SER A 141 0.75 4.70 17.53
CA SER A 141 1.01 5.01 18.95
C SER A 141 2.08 6.08 19.16
N TYR A 142 2.99 6.25 18.20
CA TYR A 142 4.07 7.22 18.28
C TYR A 142 3.81 8.48 17.43
N TYR A 143 3.49 8.29 16.14
CA TYR A 143 3.26 9.38 15.19
C TYR A 143 1.81 9.89 15.17
N GLU A 144 0.91 9.27 15.94
CA GLU A 144 -0.54 9.62 16.01
C GLU A 144 -1.28 9.52 14.66
N ILE A 145 -0.68 8.80 13.71
CA ILE A 145 -1.17 8.62 12.35
C ILE A 145 -0.93 7.18 11.90
N GLU A 146 -1.89 6.63 11.15
CA GLU A 146 -1.78 5.26 10.62
C GLU A 146 -1.04 5.24 9.28
N PRO A 147 -0.30 4.16 8.99
CA PRO A 147 0.24 3.93 7.65
C PRO A 147 -0.87 3.76 6.61
N GLU A 148 -0.65 4.27 5.40
CA GLU A 148 -1.60 4.13 4.30
C GLU A 148 -1.18 3.01 3.34
N VAL A 149 -2.14 2.13 2.98
CA VAL A 149 -1.91 1.06 2.01
C VAL A 149 -2.62 1.39 0.70
N SER A 150 -1.87 1.37 -0.40
CA SER A 150 -2.39 1.45 -1.77
C SER A 150 -2.00 0.19 -2.53
N SER A 151 -2.97 -0.53 -3.11
CA SER A 151 -2.71 -1.67 -3.97
C SER A 151 -3.20 -1.39 -5.39
N ASP A 152 -2.39 -1.78 -6.36
CA ASP A 152 -2.74 -1.90 -7.77
C ASP A 152 -2.73 -3.39 -8.15
N ILE A 153 -2.90 -3.70 -9.43
CA ILE A 153 -2.95 -5.05 -9.99
C ILE A 153 -1.60 -5.76 -9.85
N ASP A 154 -0.51 -5.02 -10.03
CA ASP A 154 0.85 -5.52 -10.19
C ASP A 154 1.80 -5.13 -9.05
N HIS A 155 1.34 -4.29 -8.12
CA HIS A 155 2.14 -3.87 -6.96
C HIS A 155 1.25 -3.39 -5.81
N TYR A 156 1.83 -3.32 -4.62
CA TYR A 156 1.25 -2.55 -3.52
C TYR A 156 2.32 -1.67 -2.88
N LYS A 157 1.86 -0.65 -2.16
CA LYS A 157 2.68 0.31 -1.45
C LYS A 157 2.09 0.59 -0.07
N ILE A 158 2.96 0.63 0.94
CA ILE A 158 2.65 1.05 2.31
C ILE A 158 3.41 2.36 2.56
N THR A 159 2.71 3.39 3.03
CA THR A 159 3.26 4.73 3.26
C THR A 159 3.17 5.07 4.74
N PHE A 160 4.32 5.35 5.34
CA PHE A 160 4.50 5.68 6.76
C PHE A 160 4.78 7.19 6.91
N PRO A 161 3.84 7.98 7.45
CA PRO A 161 4.04 9.42 7.63
C PRO A 161 5.00 9.70 8.81
N LEU A 162 5.87 10.71 8.69
CA LEU A 162 6.90 11.07 9.68
C LEU A 162 6.58 12.35 10.49
N GLU A 163 5.61 13.17 10.09
CA GLU A 163 5.27 14.42 10.80
C GLU A 163 3.95 14.31 11.57
N LYS A 164 3.93 14.88 12.79
CA LYS A 164 2.79 14.91 13.71
C LYS A 164 1.76 16.01 13.39
N ASP A 165 2.13 17.06 12.66
CA ASP A 165 1.29 18.26 12.54
C ASP A 165 0.83 18.53 11.11
N THR A 166 -0.50 18.66 10.99
CA THR A 166 -1.28 19.08 9.81
C THR A 166 -1.14 18.21 8.57
N ILE A 167 -1.79 17.04 8.58
CA ILE A 167 -2.66 16.76 7.44
C ILE A 167 -3.79 17.79 7.54
N PRO A 168 -3.94 18.77 6.62
CA PRO A 168 -5.24 19.37 6.46
C PRO A 168 -6.15 18.22 6.02
N GLU A 169 -7.27 17.99 6.71
CA GLU A 169 -8.31 17.00 6.41
C GLU A 169 -8.70 16.90 4.90
N LYS A 170 -8.31 17.90 4.10
CA LYS A 170 -8.43 17.91 2.64
C LYS A 170 -7.51 16.97 1.84
N VAL A 171 -6.47 16.35 2.40
CA VAL A 171 -5.53 15.51 1.59
C VAL A 171 -5.85 14.02 1.61
N SER A 172 -6.42 13.48 2.69
CA SER A 172 -6.88 12.08 2.71
C SER A 172 -8.14 11.88 1.85
N GLU A 173 -9.00 12.90 1.74
CA GLU A 173 -10.08 12.94 0.75
C GLU A 173 -9.53 13.15 -0.67
N LYS A 174 -8.63 14.11 -0.92
CA LYS A 174 -8.10 14.36 -2.28
C LYS A 174 -7.29 13.21 -2.88
N THR A 175 -6.63 12.38 -2.08
CA THR A 175 -5.83 11.26 -2.61
C THR A 175 -6.69 10.02 -2.89
N ARG A 176 -7.72 9.78 -2.07
CA ARG A 176 -8.78 8.81 -2.38
C ARG A 176 -9.66 9.29 -3.54
N GLU A 177 -9.96 10.58 -3.64
CA GLU A 177 -10.67 11.18 -4.77
C GLU A 177 -9.85 11.11 -6.04
N LYS A 178 -8.58 11.55 -6.09
CA LYS A 178 -7.77 11.49 -7.32
C LYS A 178 -7.56 10.08 -7.87
N THR A 179 -7.47 9.07 -6.99
CA THR A 179 -7.36 7.66 -7.41
C THR A 179 -8.71 7.13 -7.90
N ARG A 180 -9.81 7.53 -7.26
CA ARG A 180 -11.19 7.21 -7.73
C ARG A 180 -11.57 7.98 -8.99
N GLU A 181 -11.10 9.21 -9.17
CA GLU A 181 -11.30 10.08 -10.34
C GLU A 181 -10.60 9.51 -11.56
N LYS A 182 -9.33 9.09 -11.44
CA LYS A 182 -8.62 8.42 -12.54
C LYS A 182 -9.28 7.11 -12.97
N THR A 183 -9.77 6.33 -12.02
CA THR A 183 -10.55 5.12 -12.28
C THR A 183 -11.89 5.43 -12.94
N ARG A 184 -12.59 6.47 -12.47
CA ARG A 184 -13.87 6.95 -13.01
C ARG A 184 -13.72 7.43 -14.45
N GLU A 185 -12.71 8.25 -14.72
CA GLU A 185 -12.37 8.74 -16.06
C GLU A 185 -12.02 7.59 -17.01
N LYS A 186 -11.26 6.59 -16.53
CA LYS A 186 -10.93 5.39 -17.31
C LYS A 186 -12.19 4.59 -17.67
N ILE A 187 -13.12 4.41 -16.73
CA ILE A 187 -14.40 3.73 -16.98
C ILE A 187 -15.27 4.51 -17.98
N LEU A 188 -15.41 5.83 -17.80
CA LEU A 188 -16.19 6.69 -18.70
C LEU A 188 -15.61 6.70 -20.12
N ASN A 189 -14.29 6.74 -20.26
CA ASN A 189 -13.63 6.72 -21.58
C ASN A 189 -13.86 5.37 -22.29
N ILE A 190 -13.75 4.24 -21.58
CA ILE A 190 -14.02 2.92 -22.16
C ILE A 190 -15.48 2.79 -22.60
N ILE A 191 -16.43 3.24 -21.77
CA ILE A 191 -17.86 3.17 -22.11
C ILE A 191 -18.21 4.11 -23.27
N SER A 192 -17.59 5.29 -23.35
CA SER A 192 -17.76 6.21 -24.48
C SER A 192 -17.24 5.64 -25.80
N GLN A 193 -16.19 4.82 -25.75
CA GLN A 193 -15.63 4.16 -26.95
C GLN A 193 -16.38 2.87 -27.31
N ASN A 194 -16.93 2.17 -26.32
CA ASN A 194 -17.71 0.95 -26.51
C ASN A 194 -18.95 0.92 -25.58
N PRO A 195 -20.10 1.46 -26.02
CA PRO A 195 -21.34 1.49 -25.24
C PRO A 195 -21.89 0.12 -24.83
N GLN A 196 -21.53 -0.94 -25.56
CA GLN A 196 -21.99 -2.33 -25.32
C GLN A 196 -21.07 -3.10 -24.36
N VAL A 197 -20.04 -2.46 -23.80
CA VAL A 197 -19.06 -3.13 -22.94
C VAL A 197 -19.74 -3.73 -21.69
N THR A 198 -19.41 -4.98 -21.41
CA THR A 198 -19.92 -5.70 -20.24
C THR A 198 -19.11 -5.37 -18.98
N THR A 199 -19.70 -5.60 -17.81
CA THR A 199 -19.01 -5.43 -16.51
C THR A 199 -17.71 -6.24 -16.44
N ALA A 200 -17.72 -7.48 -16.96
CA ALA A 200 -16.55 -8.35 -16.98
C ALA A 200 -15.44 -7.84 -17.92
N GLU A 201 -15.81 -7.26 -19.07
CA GLU A 201 -14.84 -6.63 -19.97
C GLU A 201 -14.27 -5.34 -19.38
N LEU A 202 -15.09 -4.53 -18.70
CA LEU A 202 -14.63 -3.36 -17.96
C LEU A 202 -13.64 -3.75 -16.86
N ALA A 203 -13.95 -4.80 -16.08
CA ALA A 203 -13.05 -5.32 -15.05
C ALA A 203 -11.69 -5.71 -15.65
N LYS A 204 -11.69 -6.42 -16.78
CA LYS A 204 -10.47 -6.83 -17.48
C LYS A 204 -9.66 -5.65 -18.04
N LEU A 205 -10.31 -4.65 -18.62
CA LEU A 205 -9.66 -3.49 -19.25
C LEU A 205 -9.17 -2.45 -18.23
N THR A 206 -9.89 -2.32 -17.11
CA THR A 206 -9.53 -1.39 -16.04
C THR A 206 -8.58 -2.01 -15.03
N GLY A 207 -8.65 -3.34 -14.86
CA GLY A 207 -7.93 -4.12 -13.86
C GLY A 207 -8.55 -4.08 -12.46
N ILE A 208 -9.84 -3.76 -12.40
CA ILE A 208 -10.63 -3.67 -11.16
C ILE A 208 -11.50 -4.91 -11.07
N THR A 209 -11.86 -5.32 -9.85
CA THR A 209 -12.78 -6.46 -9.65
C THR A 209 -14.18 -6.14 -10.18
N ASP A 210 -14.93 -7.17 -10.59
CA ASP A 210 -16.32 -7.01 -11.07
C ASP A 210 -17.18 -6.23 -10.07
N LYS A 211 -17.05 -6.54 -8.77
CA LYS A 211 -17.73 -5.82 -7.68
C LYS A 211 -17.31 -4.34 -7.58
N GLY A 212 -16.03 -4.05 -7.83
CA GLY A 212 -15.54 -2.68 -7.88
C GLY A 212 -16.14 -1.91 -9.06
N ILE A 213 -16.25 -2.54 -10.22
CA ILE A 213 -16.91 -1.95 -11.40
C ILE A 213 -18.40 -1.75 -11.15
N GLU A 214 -19.11 -2.71 -10.56
CA GLU A 214 -20.53 -2.55 -10.20
C GLU A 214 -20.74 -1.36 -9.27
N TRP A 215 -19.87 -1.19 -8.27
CA TRP A 215 -19.90 -0.06 -7.36
C TRP A 215 -19.68 1.27 -8.10
N HIS A 216 -18.68 1.34 -8.99
CA HIS A 216 -18.38 2.53 -9.78
C HIS A 216 -19.51 2.88 -10.77
N ILE A 217 -20.09 1.89 -11.45
CA ILE A 217 -21.23 2.08 -12.37
C ILE A 217 -22.45 2.60 -11.60
N LYS A 218 -22.75 2.01 -10.44
CA LYS A 218 -23.85 2.47 -9.58
C LYS A 218 -23.65 3.93 -9.20
N LYS A 219 -22.46 4.28 -8.74
CA LYS A 219 -22.13 5.66 -8.34
C LYS A 219 -22.22 6.65 -9.51
N LEU A 220 -21.72 6.28 -10.69
CA LEU A 220 -21.82 7.09 -11.92
C LEU A 220 -23.26 7.30 -12.39
N LYS A 221 -24.13 6.31 -12.16
CA LYS A 221 -25.57 6.41 -12.43
C LYS A 221 -26.26 7.33 -11.44
N ASP A 222 -25.94 7.20 -10.15
CA ASP A 222 -26.49 8.05 -9.08
C ASP A 222 -26.06 9.52 -9.26
N GLU A 223 -24.87 9.75 -9.81
CA GLU A 223 -24.34 11.08 -10.16
C GLU A 223 -24.83 11.61 -11.52
N GLY A 224 -25.65 10.84 -12.25
CA GLY A 224 -26.25 11.25 -13.53
C GLY A 224 -25.30 11.28 -14.74
N LEU A 225 -24.05 10.83 -14.59
CA LEU A 225 -23.08 10.80 -15.69
C LEU A 225 -23.28 9.62 -16.65
N LEU A 226 -24.01 8.59 -16.21
CA LEU A 226 -24.15 7.34 -16.94
C LEU A 226 -25.58 6.82 -16.88
N LYS A 227 -26.14 6.48 -18.05
CA LYS A 227 -27.52 6.01 -18.17
C LYS A 227 -27.56 4.67 -18.89
N ARG A 228 -28.39 3.75 -18.38
CA ARG A 228 -28.69 2.51 -19.10
C ARG A 228 -29.82 2.78 -20.09
N VAL A 229 -29.60 2.40 -21.35
CA VAL A 229 -30.62 2.45 -22.41
C VAL A 229 -30.92 1.02 -22.86
N GLY A 230 -32.17 0.60 -22.73
CA GLY A 230 -32.65 -0.75 -23.07
C GLY A 230 -32.85 -1.67 -21.86
N ALA A 231 -33.15 -2.95 -22.12
CA ALA A 231 -33.47 -3.94 -21.09
C ALA A 231 -32.25 -4.35 -20.24
N ASP A 232 -32.50 -4.86 -19.02
CA ASP A 232 -31.45 -5.31 -18.09
C ASP A 232 -30.52 -6.38 -18.68
N ARG A 233 -31.02 -7.18 -19.62
CA ARG A 233 -30.25 -8.11 -20.45
C ARG A 233 -30.33 -7.67 -21.92
N GLY A 234 -29.30 -6.96 -22.39
CA GLY A 234 -29.15 -6.52 -23.78
C GLY A 234 -29.20 -5.00 -24.02
N GLY A 235 -29.42 -4.19 -22.99
CA GLY A 235 -29.26 -2.74 -23.06
C GLY A 235 -27.78 -2.33 -23.07
N HIS A 236 -27.49 -1.10 -23.48
CA HIS A 236 -26.14 -0.52 -23.50
C HIS A 236 -26.03 0.67 -22.55
N TRP A 237 -24.80 1.07 -22.25
CA TRP A 237 -24.51 2.21 -21.39
C TRP A 237 -24.20 3.44 -22.24
N GLU A 238 -24.81 4.57 -21.88
CA GLU A 238 -24.59 5.86 -22.53
C GLU A 238 -24.08 6.87 -21.50
N VAL A 239 -23.05 7.64 -21.87
CA VAL A 239 -22.49 8.71 -21.04
C VAL A 239 -23.28 9.99 -21.29
N VAL A 240 -23.91 10.55 -20.25
CA VAL A 240 -24.91 11.64 -20.39
C VAL A 240 -24.37 13.00 -19.95
N GLY A 241 -23.20 13.07 -19.28
CA GLY A 241 -22.61 14.32 -18.80
C GLY A 241 -21.14 14.50 -19.22
N LYS A 242 -20.82 15.66 -19.79
CA LYS A 242 -19.46 16.21 -19.89
C LYS A 242 -19.29 17.27 -18.82
#